data_AF-A0A7J4KL37-F1
#
_entry.id   AF-A0A7J4KL37-F1
#
_cell.length_a   1.000
_cell.length_b   1.000
_cell.length_c   1.000
_cell.angle_alpha   90.00
_cell.angle_beta   90.00
_cell.angle_gamma   90.00
#
_symmetry.space_group_name_H-M   'P 1'
#
loop_
_entity.id
_entity.type
_entity.pdbx_description
1 polymer ?
#
loop_
_entity_poly.entity_id
_entity_poly.type
_entity_poly.pdbx_seq_one_letter_code
_entity_poly.pdbx_strand_id
1 'polypeptide(L)'
;MKTLGSIIVILLIISIFIPVVNQSIIKASQNDDLIEVTTQACGIQGYENTTVKLTKEQYQDLEQYLVEFRERLNQTSIREEAVPIFKEAVVELEKYGLLPRGMSENQTLKLILRHNEQRLPVVDANYFCLVCGKTTYTLSYGPLAIVADDILLLIFLLLSNPRHLSGTLLGDFIDWLLNILWIIKETIMTISAVVFFIMLWTGGLFSVFSPIGLLTLLTFGYTTGNYENDKYPSSGWVYSIGLTGMKKYDGPELWGTARTYPYIAFPFAILYPGVLGFCGLKIRSSSGYSFFIGSALKVNLSTNL
;
A
#
# COMPACT_ATOMS: atom_id res chain seq x y z
N MET A 1 42.61 -21.38 -6.53
CA MET A 1 41.44 -20.47 -6.40
C MET A 1 40.45 -20.63 -7.56
N LYS A 2 39.89 -21.82 -7.80
CA LYS A 2 38.90 -22.04 -8.88
C LYS A 2 37.59 -22.70 -8.42
N THR A 3 37.44 -22.96 -7.12
CA THR A 3 36.27 -23.66 -6.56
C THR A 3 35.31 -22.76 -5.77
N LEU A 4 35.70 -21.52 -5.44
CA LEU A 4 34.83 -20.57 -4.73
C LEU A 4 33.85 -19.84 -5.68
N GLY A 5 34.24 -19.64 -6.94
CA GLY A 5 33.41 -18.94 -7.94
C GLY A 5 32.17 -19.75 -8.38
N SER A 6 32.28 -21.07 -8.46
CA SER A 6 31.17 -21.92 -8.94
C SER A 6 30.09 -22.17 -7.88
N ILE A 7 30.42 -22.10 -6.59
CA ILE A 7 29.47 -22.29 -5.49
C ILE A 7 28.57 -21.04 -5.32
N ILE A 8 29.11 -19.83 -5.57
CA ILE A 8 28.34 -18.57 -5.51
C ILE A 8 27.33 -18.49 -6.66
N VAL A 9 27.67 -18.99 -7.86
CA VAL A 9 26.76 -18.97 -9.02
C VAL A 9 25.63 -20.00 -8.87
N ILE A 10 25.86 -21.16 -8.23
CA ILE A 10 24.81 -22.18 -8.00
C ILE A 10 23.84 -21.76 -6.89
N LEU A 11 24.31 -21.06 -5.84
CA LEU A 11 23.42 -20.45 -4.84
C LEU A 11 22.61 -19.28 -5.40
N LEU A 12 23.11 -18.56 -6.41
CA LEU A 12 22.39 -17.46 -7.08
C LEU A 12 21.27 -17.94 -8.01
N ILE A 13 21.31 -19.19 -8.51
CA ILE A 13 20.34 -19.72 -9.47
C ILE A 13 19.21 -20.52 -8.80
N ILE A 14 19.44 -21.12 -7.62
CA ILE A 14 18.46 -21.98 -6.93
C ILE A 14 17.47 -21.19 -6.05
N SER A 15 17.78 -19.94 -5.67
CA SER A 15 16.84 -19.09 -4.91
C SER A 15 15.82 -18.33 -5.77
N ILE A 16 15.79 -18.56 -7.09
CA ILE A 16 14.93 -17.85 -8.06
C ILE A 16 13.49 -18.43 -8.13
N PHE A 17 13.16 -19.51 -7.42
CA PHE A 17 11.82 -20.10 -7.47
C PHE A 17 11.13 -20.21 -6.11
N ILE A 18 10.82 -19.06 -5.49
CA ILE A 18 9.72 -18.95 -4.51
C ILE A 18 8.99 -17.62 -4.79
N PRO A 19 7.66 -17.60 -4.94
CA PRO A 19 6.93 -16.47 -5.51
C PRO A 19 6.78 -15.35 -4.48
N VAL A 20 7.40 -14.20 -4.71
CA VAL A 20 6.98 -12.95 -4.07
C VAL A 20 6.11 -12.16 -5.01
N VAL A 21 5.05 -11.65 -4.40
CA VAL A 21 3.88 -11.04 -5.00
C VAL A 21 3.01 -12.08 -5.69
N ASN A 22 1.79 -12.23 -5.18
CA ASN A 22 0.62 -12.55 -6.00
C ASN A 22 0.46 -11.44 -7.08
N GLN A 23 1.44 -11.31 -7.98
CA GLN A 23 1.11 -11.03 -9.35
C GLN A 23 0.25 -12.20 -9.75
N SER A 24 -0.93 -11.89 -10.26
CA SER A 24 -1.90 -12.83 -10.80
C SER A 24 -1.23 -13.67 -11.89
N ILE A 25 -0.45 -14.68 -11.50
CA ILE A 25 -0.39 -15.91 -12.26
C ILE A 25 -1.80 -16.43 -12.10
N ILE A 26 -2.62 -16.14 -13.10
CA ILE A 26 -3.84 -16.84 -13.40
C ILE A 26 -3.41 -18.30 -13.52
N LYS A 27 -3.30 -19.01 -12.40
CA LYS A 27 -3.40 -20.45 -12.38
C LYS A 27 -4.83 -20.66 -12.81
N ALA A 28 -5.02 -20.93 -14.10
CA ALA A 28 -6.21 -21.58 -14.62
C ALA A 28 -6.29 -22.96 -13.96
N SER A 29 -6.67 -22.94 -12.69
CA SER A 29 -7.12 -24.10 -11.95
C SER A 29 -8.35 -24.57 -12.69
N GLN A 30 -8.34 -25.83 -13.16
CA GLN A 30 -9.40 -26.50 -13.90
C GLN A 30 -10.69 -26.72 -13.07
N ASN A 31 -11.08 -25.74 -12.25
CA ASN A 31 -12.37 -25.58 -11.59
C ASN A 31 -12.90 -24.20 -12.02
N ASP A 32 -13.44 -24.13 -13.24
CA ASP A 32 -13.80 -22.90 -13.98
C ASP A 32 -14.92 -22.03 -13.35
N ASP A 33 -15.38 -22.38 -12.13
CA ASP A 33 -16.56 -21.76 -11.51
C ASP A 33 -16.31 -21.08 -10.16
N LEU A 34 -15.08 -21.14 -9.62
CA LEU A 34 -14.76 -20.52 -8.34
C LEU A 34 -13.83 -19.30 -8.48
N ILE A 35 -14.20 -18.21 -7.81
CA ILE A 35 -13.44 -16.96 -7.75
C ILE A 35 -12.76 -16.87 -6.39
N GLU A 36 -11.43 -16.68 -6.39
CA GLU A 36 -10.66 -16.46 -5.17
C GLU A 36 -10.74 -15.00 -4.74
N VAL A 37 -11.15 -14.79 -3.49
CA VAL A 37 -11.23 -13.48 -2.85
C VAL A 37 -10.38 -13.52 -1.58
N THR A 38 -9.44 -12.59 -1.46
CA THR A 38 -8.53 -12.50 -0.31
C THR A 38 -8.80 -11.23 0.49
N THR A 39 -9.05 -11.37 1.78
CA THR A 39 -9.09 -10.25 2.73
C THR A 39 -7.80 -10.17 3.53
N GLN A 40 -7.30 -8.94 3.67
CA GLN A 40 -6.16 -8.56 4.48
C GLN A 40 -6.60 -7.56 5.55
N ALA A 41 -6.17 -7.77 6.80
CA ALA A 41 -6.23 -6.76 7.84
C ALA A 41 -5.10 -5.75 7.65
N CYS A 42 -5.43 -4.47 7.51
CA CYS A 42 -4.46 -3.38 7.35
C CYS A 42 -4.42 -2.53 8.63
N GLY A 43 -3.23 -2.05 9.00
CA GLY A 43 -3.04 -1.21 10.19
C GLY A 43 -3.12 -1.97 11.52
N ILE A 44 -3.21 -3.29 11.50
CA ILE A 44 -3.12 -4.16 12.66
C ILE A 44 -2.35 -5.43 12.30
N GLN A 45 -1.63 -5.98 13.27
CA GLN A 45 -0.79 -7.18 13.10
C GLN A 45 -1.42 -8.36 13.86
N GLY A 46 -0.90 -9.57 13.62
CA GLY A 46 -1.35 -10.78 14.31
C GLY A 46 -2.57 -11.47 13.71
N TYR A 47 -3.05 -10.99 12.55
CA TYR A 47 -4.14 -11.61 11.81
C TYR A 47 -3.65 -12.09 10.45
N GLU A 48 -3.94 -13.35 10.14
CA GLU A 48 -3.61 -13.94 8.84
C GLU A 48 -4.60 -13.46 7.76
N ASN A 49 -4.12 -13.39 6.52
CA ASN A 49 -5.00 -13.17 5.38
C ASN A 49 -5.99 -14.33 5.26
N THR A 50 -7.24 -14.01 4.95
CA THR A 50 -8.27 -15.00 4.65
C THR A 50 -8.50 -15.05 3.15
N THR A 51 -8.32 -16.21 2.55
CA THR A 51 -8.70 -16.44 1.15
C THR A 51 -9.87 -17.41 1.11
N VAL A 52 -10.98 -16.99 0.50
CA VAL A 52 -12.19 -17.79 0.29
C VAL A 52 -12.38 -18.01 -1.21
N LYS A 53 -12.91 -19.18 -1.56
CA LYS A 53 -13.37 -19.50 -2.91
C LYS A 53 -14.88 -19.32 -2.97
N LEU A 54 -15.35 -18.36 -3.75
CA LEU A 54 -16.77 -18.07 -3.94
C LEU A 54 -17.25 -18.65 -5.27
N THR A 55 -18.50 -19.09 -5.36
CA THR A 55 -19.12 -19.36 -6.67
C THR A 55 -19.30 -18.05 -7.46
N LYS A 56 -19.51 -18.15 -8.78
CA LYS A 56 -19.85 -16.99 -9.62
C LYS A 56 -21.06 -16.22 -9.09
N GLU A 57 -22.11 -16.93 -8.65
CA GLU A 57 -23.32 -16.34 -8.07
C GLU A 57 -23.00 -15.59 -6.76
N GLN A 58 -22.31 -16.23 -5.82
CA GLN A 58 -21.91 -15.59 -4.56
C GLN A 58 -21.04 -14.35 -4.79
N TYR A 59 -20.15 -14.39 -5.79
CA TYR A 59 -19.34 -13.23 -6.14
C TYR A 59 -20.17 -12.11 -6.79
N GLN A 60 -21.16 -12.43 -7.61
CA GLN A 60 -22.09 -11.46 -8.18
C GLN A 60 -22.94 -10.80 -7.09
N ASP A 61 -23.43 -11.59 -6.13
CA ASP A 61 -24.18 -11.09 -4.97
C ASP A 61 -23.33 -10.13 -4.12
N LEU A 62 -22.05 -10.49 -3.88
CA LEU A 62 -21.09 -9.61 -3.20
C LEU A 62 -20.86 -8.32 -3.99
N GLU A 63 -20.68 -8.40 -5.30
CA GLU A 63 -20.47 -7.23 -6.16
C GLU A 63 -21.68 -6.30 -6.18
N GLN A 64 -22.89 -6.87 -6.26
CA GLN A 64 -24.14 -6.12 -6.15
C GLN A 64 -24.26 -5.45 -4.79
N TYR A 65 -23.95 -6.17 -3.70
CA TYR A 65 -23.93 -5.59 -2.36
C TYR A 65 -22.99 -4.38 -2.26
N LEU A 66 -21.81 -4.44 -2.88
CA LEU A 66 -20.86 -3.30 -2.87
C LEU A 66 -21.41 -2.09 -3.65
N VAL A 67 -22.23 -2.31 -4.69
CA VAL A 67 -22.94 -1.23 -5.40
C VAL A 67 -24.00 -0.60 -4.48
N GLU A 68 -24.84 -1.41 -3.84
CA GLU A 68 -25.88 -0.94 -2.90
C GLU A 68 -25.26 -0.25 -1.67
N PHE A 69 -24.14 -0.75 -1.16
CA PHE A 69 -23.36 -0.12 -0.10
C PHE A 69 -22.90 1.29 -0.50
N ARG A 70 -22.38 1.45 -1.72
CA ARG A 70 -21.98 2.76 -2.26
C ARG A 70 -23.17 3.70 -2.39
N GLU A 71 -24.32 3.22 -2.86
CA GLU A 71 -25.54 4.01 -2.99
C GLU A 71 -26.06 4.51 -1.64
N ARG A 72 -26.08 3.64 -0.62
CA ARG A 72 -26.46 4.03 0.74
C ARG A 72 -25.51 5.06 1.32
N LEU A 73 -24.21 4.88 1.15
CA LEU A 73 -23.23 5.91 1.56
C LEU A 73 -23.43 7.24 0.84
N ASN A 74 -23.83 7.21 -0.44
CA ASN A 74 -24.11 8.40 -1.22
C ASN A 74 -25.24 9.27 -0.65
N GLN A 75 -26.17 8.65 0.08
CA GLN A 75 -27.31 9.29 0.73
C GLN A 75 -26.97 9.85 2.12
N THR A 76 -25.77 9.56 2.64
CA THR A 76 -25.30 10.09 3.92
C THR A 76 -24.46 11.35 3.73
N SER A 77 -24.39 12.19 4.75
CA SER A 77 -23.53 13.39 4.72
C SER A 77 -22.64 13.52 5.96
N ILE A 78 -23.03 12.88 7.06
CA ILE A 78 -22.33 12.93 8.34
C ILE A 78 -21.85 11.54 8.76
N ARG A 79 -20.87 11.51 9.67
CA ARG A 79 -20.22 10.28 10.11
C ARG A 79 -21.20 9.36 10.83
N GLU A 80 -22.07 9.93 11.65
CA GLU A 80 -23.02 9.22 12.51
C GLU A 80 -23.98 8.36 11.68
N GLU A 81 -24.39 8.83 10.50
CA GLU A 81 -25.22 8.10 9.54
C GLU A 81 -24.43 7.01 8.79
N ALA A 82 -23.14 7.22 8.57
CA ALA A 82 -22.29 6.24 7.86
C ALA A 82 -21.85 5.07 8.75
N VAL A 83 -21.74 5.28 10.07
CA VAL A 83 -21.37 4.22 11.03
C VAL A 83 -22.25 2.97 10.92
N PRO A 84 -23.60 3.04 10.94
CA PRO A 84 -24.43 1.83 10.79
C PRO A 84 -24.19 1.13 9.44
N ILE A 85 -23.99 1.87 8.35
CA ILE A 85 -23.69 1.29 7.03
C ILE A 85 -22.36 0.52 7.06
N PHE A 86 -21.34 1.07 7.73
CA PHE A 86 -20.06 0.38 7.92
C PHE A 86 -20.19 -0.87 8.80
N LYS A 87 -21.05 -0.84 9.83
CA LYS A 87 -21.31 -2.00 10.68
C LYS A 87 -21.95 -3.14 9.89
N GLU A 88 -22.99 -2.81 9.14
CA GLU A 88 -23.68 -3.78 8.27
C GLU A 88 -22.74 -4.38 7.22
N ALA A 89 -21.80 -3.59 6.68
CA ALA A 89 -20.79 -4.11 5.78
C ALA A 89 -19.89 -5.17 6.42
N VAL A 90 -19.50 -5.02 7.68
CA VAL A 90 -18.72 -6.06 8.37
C VAL A 90 -19.52 -7.35 8.52
N VAL A 91 -20.78 -7.25 8.94
CA VAL A 91 -21.68 -8.39 9.07
C VAL A 91 -21.87 -9.09 7.72
N GLU A 92 -22.05 -8.32 6.65
CA GLU A 92 -22.22 -8.89 5.32
C GLU A 92 -20.96 -9.60 4.85
N LEU A 93 -19.79 -8.99 5.03
CA LEU A 93 -18.50 -9.62 4.69
C LEU A 93 -18.25 -10.92 5.46
N GLU A 94 -18.70 -11.00 6.72
CA GLU A 94 -18.62 -12.22 7.51
C GLU A 94 -19.43 -13.38 6.93
N LYS A 95 -20.62 -13.11 6.35
CA LYS A 95 -21.43 -14.15 5.70
C LYS A 95 -20.69 -14.84 4.56
N TYR A 96 -19.82 -14.12 3.86
CA TYR A 96 -18.95 -14.67 2.80
C TYR A 96 -17.62 -15.24 3.33
N GLY A 97 -17.41 -15.26 4.65
CA GLY A 97 -16.16 -15.68 5.27
C GLY A 97 -14.99 -14.72 5.01
N LEU A 98 -15.27 -13.46 4.67
CA LEU A 98 -14.27 -12.48 4.25
C LEU A 98 -13.67 -11.70 5.42
N LEU A 99 -13.84 -12.13 6.67
CA LEU A 99 -13.10 -11.56 7.80
C LEU A 99 -11.71 -12.22 7.94
N PRO A 100 -10.68 -11.47 8.38
CA PRO A 100 -9.36 -12.04 8.67
C PRO A 100 -9.43 -13.20 9.68
N ARG A 101 -8.62 -14.24 9.48
CA ARG A 101 -8.63 -15.42 10.36
C ARG A 101 -8.26 -15.01 11.78
N GLY A 102 -9.04 -15.51 12.74
CA GLY A 102 -8.87 -15.19 14.16
C GLY A 102 -9.44 -13.83 14.58
N MET A 103 -10.02 -13.05 13.66
CA MET A 103 -10.71 -11.80 13.96
C MET A 103 -12.22 -12.02 14.06
N SER A 104 -12.79 -11.74 15.22
CA SER A 104 -14.25 -11.70 15.40
C SER A 104 -14.87 -10.46 14.74
N GLU A 105 -16.17 -10.52 14.46
CA GLU A 105 -16.98 -9.37 14.03
C GLU A 105 -16.72 -8.13 14.90
N ASN A 106 -16.83 -8.29 16.23
CA ASN A 106 -16.61 -7.21 17.20
C ASN A 106 -15.20 -6.60 17.14
N GLN A 107 -14.17 -7.42 16.92
CA GLN A 107 -12.80 -6.91 16.74
C GLN A 107 -12.67 -6.13 15.43
N THR A 108 -13.28 -6.63 14.36
CA THR A 108 -13.32 -5.97 13.04
C THR A 108 -14.02 -4.62 13.13
N LEU A 109 -15.18 -4.56 13.79
CA LEU A 109 -15.91 -3.32 14.02
C LEU A 109 -15.08 -2.30 14.81
N LYS A 110 -14.40 -2.74 15.88
CA LYS A 110 -13.49 -1.87 16.66
C LYS A 110 -12.33 -1.34 15.80
N LEU A 111 -11.82 -2.15 14.88
CA LEU A 111 -10.74 -1.77 13.96
C LEU A 111 -11.21 -0.69 12.98
N ILE A 112 -12.34 -0.94 12.31
CA ILE A 112 -12.88 -0.07 11.26
C ILE A 112 -13.42 1.23 11.82
N LEU A 113 -14.13 1.17 12.95
CA LEU A 113 -14.80 2.32 13.55
C LEU A 113 -13.92 3.07 14.54
N ARG A 114 -12.61 2.76 14.59
CA ARG A 114 -11.68 3.35 15.54
C ARG A 114 -11.82 4.87 15.54
N HIS A 115 -12.28 5.38 16.68
CA HIS A 115 -12.48 6.80 16.87
C HIS A 115 -11.14 7.40 17.31
N ASN A 116 -10.58 8.27 16.47
CA ASN A 116 -9.44 9.07 16.87
C ASN A 116 -9.98 10.46 17.21
N GLU A 117 -10.20 10.71 18.50
CA GLU A 117 -10.77 11.95 19.05
C GLU A 117 -9.79 13.14 19.02
N GLN A 118 -8.59 12.98 18.46
CA GLN A 118 -7.59 14.04 18.47
C GLN A 118 -7.96 15.12 17.45
N ARG A 119 -8.58 16.21 17.91
CA ARG A 119 -8.85 17.37 17.04
C ARG A 119 -7.55 18.10 16.74
N LEU A 120 -7.01 17.88 15.53
CA LEU A 120 -5.94 18.71 14.99
C LEU A 120 -6.55 19.79 14.09
N PRO A 121 -6.16 21.08 14.24
CA PRO A 121 -6.59 22.13 13.33
C PRO A 121 -5.85 21.98 12.01
N VAL A 122 -6.54 21.56 10.94
CA VAL A 122 -5.90 21.45 9.62
C VAL A 122 -6.85 21.83 8.49
N VAL A 123 -6.29 22.55 7.52
CA VAL A 123 -6.93 23.07 6.32
C VAL A 123 -6.66 22.11 5.13
N ASP A 124 -7.65 21.98 4.24
CA ASP A 124 -7.69 21.23 2.97
C ASP A 124 -7.74 19.69 2.94
N ALA A 125 -7.20 18.94 3.91
CA ALA A 125 -7.32 17.47 3.90
C ALA A 125 -8.39 16.95 4.88
N ASN A 126 -8.96 15.77 4.58
CA ASN A 126 -9.93 15.15 5.49
C ASN A 126 -9.17 14.31 6.52
N TYR A 127 -9.37 14.59 7.81
CA TYR A 127 -8.69 13.91 8.92
C TYR A 127 -9.65 13.03 9.72
N PHE A 128 -9.10 11.97 10.32
CA PHE A 128 -9.82 11.01 11.18
C PHE A 128 -11.07 10.44 10.51
N CYS A 129 -10.90 10.00 9.27
CA CYS A 129 -11.99 9.63 8.39
C CYS A 129 -12.44 8.19 8.63
N LEU A 130 -13.74 7.93 8.44
CA LEU A 130 -14.15 6.66 7.85
C LEU A 130 -13.81 6.71 6.37
N VAL A 131 -13.18 5.67 5.83
CA VAL A 131 -12.78 5.60 4.43
C VAL A 131 -13.16 4.25 3.84
N CYS A 132 -13.69 4.28 2.62
CA CYS A 132 -13.93 3.09 1.85
C CYS A 132 -13.79 3.38 0.36
N GLY A 133 -13.57 2.36 -0.44
CA GLY A 133 -13.47 2.51 -1.88
C GLY A 133 -13.29 1.20 -2.61
N LYS A 134 -13.50 1.24 -3.93
CA LYS A 134 -13.21 0.14 -4.83
C LYS A 134 -12.37 0.67 -5.98
N THR A 135 -11.14 0.18 -6.09
CA THR A 135 -10.13 0.76 -6.99
C THR A 135 -9.19 -0.31 -7.54
N THR A 136 -8.59 -0.07 -8.70
CA THR A 136 -7.64 -1.01 -9.33
C THR A 136 -6.27 -1.04 -8.64
N TYR A 137 -5.39 -0.08 -8.95
CA TYR A 137 -3.98 -0.06 -8.53
C TYR A 137 -3.76 0.43 -7.10
N THR A 138 -4.41 -0.23 -6.14
CA THR A 138 -4.31 0.12 -4.72
C THR A 138 -3.40 -0.83 -3.98
N LEU A 139 -2.30 -0.30 -3.44
CA LEU A 139 -1.34 -1.04 -2.63
C LEU A 139 -1.41 -0.57 -1.18
N SER A 140 -1.11 -1.48 -0.26
CA SER A 140 -1.14 -1.22 1.18
C SER A 140 0.24 -1.47 1.76
N TYR A 141 0.82 -0.45 2.40
CA TYR A 141 2.15 -0.52 3.00
C TYR A 141 2.06 -0.44 4.51
N GLY A 142 2.78 -1.34 5.19
CA GLY A 142 2.89 -1.33 6.64
C GLY A 142 3.85 -0.23 7.14
N PRO A 143 3.77 0.14 8.44
CA PRO A 143 4.61 1.14 9.10
C PRO A 143 6.11 1.00 8.78
N LEU A 144 6.63 -0.23 8.82
CA LEU A 144 8.05 -0.48 8.69
C LEU A 144 8.58 -0.33 7.26
N ALA A 145 7.79 -0.71 6.26
CA ALA A 145 8.16 -0.48 4.87
C ALA A 145 8.39 1.01 4.61
N ILE A 146 7.59 1.85 5.28
CA ILE A 146 7.63 3.30 5.13
C ILE A 146 8.82 3.91 5.82
N VAL A 147 9.08 3.50 7.07
CA VAL A 147 10.27 3.96 7.79
C VAL A 147 11.53 3.52 7.05
N ALA A 148 11.57 2.29 6.53
CA ALA A 148 12.69 1.81 5.74
C ALA A 148 12.88 2.65 4.47
N ASP A 149 11.80 2.94 3.75
CA ASP A 149 11.84 3.79 2.55
C ASP A 149 12.31 5.21 2.85
N ASP A 150 11.76 5.85 3.88
CA ASP A 150 12.13 7.21 4.29
C ASP A 150 13.63 7.28 4.70
N ILE A 151 14.15 6.25 5.39
CA ILE A 151 15.59 6.13 5.73
C ILE A 151 16.44 5.95 4.46
N LEU A 152 16.00 5.09 3.54
CA LEU A 152 16.72 4.83 2.29
C LEU A 152 16.76 6.07 1.40
N LEU A 153 15.65 6.80 1.30
CA LEU A 153 15.58 8.07 0.60
C LEU A 153 16.51 9.10 1.24
N LEU A 154 16.56 9.19 2.58
CA LEU A 154 17.50 10.08 3.27
C LEU A 154 18.95 9.72 2.95
N ILE A 155 19.32 8.44 3.01
CA ILE A 155 20.65 7.96 2.64
C ILE A 155 20.94 8.30 1.16
N PHE A 156 19.98 8.04 0.27
CA PHE A 156 20.11 8.38 -1.15
C PHE A 156 20.37 9.87 -1.36
N LEU A 157 19.58 10.75 -0.72
CA LEU A 157 19.74 12.19 -0.81
C LEU A 157 21.10 12.65 -0.28
N LEU A 158 21.52 12.14 0.89
CA LEU A 158 22.83 12.43 1.47
C LEU A 158 23.99 12.02 0.55
N LEU A 159 23.85 10.90 -0.16
CA LEU A 159 24.86 10.42 -1.10
C LEU A 159 24.74 11.05 -2.50
N SER A 160 23.59 11.64 -2.85
CA SER A 160 23.29 12.09 -4.22
C SER A 160 24.10 13.31 -4.67
N ASN A 161 24.65 14.12 -3.76
CA ASN A 161 25.25 15.39 -4.14
C ASN A 161 26.62 15.71 -3.48
N PRO A 162 27.68 14.95 -3.76
CA PRO A 162 29.03 15.26 -3.27
C PRO A 162 29.74 16.35 -4.09
N ARG A 163 29.19 16.75 -5.26
CA ARG A 163 29.90 17.56 -6.27
C ARG A 163 29.79 19.07 -6.13
N HIS A 164 28.96 19.59 -5.21
CA HIS A 164 28.81 21.04 -5.04
C HIS A 164 29.91 21.71 -4.18
N LEU A 165 30.97 20.98 -3.78
CA LEU A 165 32.02 21.52 -2.92
C LEU A 165 33.41 21.68 -3.58
N SER A 166 33.61 21.27 -4.84
CA SER A 166 34.94 21.28 -5.46
C SER A 166 35.16 22.48 -6.38
N GLY A 167 35.52 23.61 -5.78
CA GLY A 167 36.03 24.78 -6.51
C GLY A 167 37.36 25.23 -5.93
N THR A 168 38.47 24.62 -6.37
CA THR A 168 39.88 25.14 -6.45
C THR A 168 40.92 24.02 -6.37
N LEU A 169 42.06 24.23 -7.06
CA LEU A 169 43.38 23.56 -7.20
C LEU A 169 43.77 22.27 -6.43
N LEU A 170 43.04 21.82 -5.41
CA LEU A 170 43.07 20.45 -4.87
C LEU A 170 42.31 19.43 -5.76
N GLY A 171 41.96 19.83 -6.99
CA GLY A 171 41.05 19.14 -7.91
C GLY A 171 41.35 17.67 -8.11
N ASP A 172 42.58 17.27 -8.43
CA ASP A 172 42.88 15.87 -8.75
C ASP A 172 42.77 14.92 -7.54
N PHE A 173 43.21 15.37 -6.36
CA PHE A 173 43.06 14.59 -5.12
C PHE A 173 41.60 14.55 -4.67
N ILE A 174 40.88 15.67 -4.79
CA ILE A 174 39.45 15.75 -4.51
C ILE A 174 38.67 14.87 -5.49
N ASP A 175 39.01 14.84 -6.78
CA ASP A 175 38.35 14.04 -7.80
C ASP A 175 38.59 12.54 -7.59
N TRP A 176 39.82 12.14 -7.21
CA TRP A 176 40.10 10.77 -6.80
C TRP A 176 39.28 10.37 -5.57
N LEU A 177 39.22 11.24 -4.56
CA LEU A 177 38.42 11.02 -3.35
C LEU A 177 36.91 10.98 -3.68
N LEU A 178 36.42 11.86 -4.55
CA LEU A 178 35.03 11.89 -5.02
C LEU A 178 34.67 10.65 -5.82
N ASN A 179 35.60 10.10 -6.61
CA ASN A 179 35.42 8.83 -7.31
C ASN A 179 35.34 7.64 -6.33
N ILE A 180 36.18 7.61 -5.28
CA ILE A 180 36.07 6.60 -4.22
C ILE A 180 34.75 6.73 -3.48
N LEU A 181 34.34 7.96 -3.11
CA LEU A 181 33.05 8.22 -2.48
C LEU A 181 31.88 7.84 -3.40
N TRP A 182 32.03 8.01 -4.72
CA TRP A 182 31.05 7.57 -5.69
C TRP A 182 30.96 6.04 -5.75
N ILE A 183 32.08 5.31 -5.78
CA ILE A 183 32.07 3.84 -5.73
C ILE A 183 31.48 3.34 -4.41
N ILE A 184 31.85 3.95 -3.28
CA ILE A 184 31.28 3.64 -1.96
C ILE A 184 29.78 3.93 -1.98
N LYS A 185 29.34 5.05 -2.55
CA LYS A 185 27.92 5.37 -2.74
C LYS A 185 27.22 4.28 -3.55
N GLU A 186 27.69 3.96 -4.75
CA GLU A 186 27.05 2.95 -5.62
C GLU A 186 27.00 1.58 -4.92
N THR A 187 28.05 1.25 -4.15
CA THR A 187 28.11 0.02 -3.35
C THR A 187 27.10 0.04 -2.20
N ILE A 188 27.02 1.14 -1.43
CA ILE A 188 26.03 1.32 -0.36
C ILE A 188 24.62 1.29 -0.94
N MET A 189 24.37 1.99 -2.05
CA MET A 189 23.08 1.97 -2.73
C MET A 189 22.70 0.56 -3.18
N THR A 190 23.66 -0.20 -3.73
CA THR A 190 23.44 -1.60 -4.13
C THR A 190 23.10 -2.47 -2.91
N ILE A 191 23.86 -2.36 -1.82
CA ILE A 191 23.61 -3.10 -0.58
C ILE A 191 22.27 -2.70 0.03
N SER A 192 21.99 -1.41 0.13
CA SER A 192 20.73 -0.86 0.64
C SER A 192 19.54 -1.32 -0.19
N ALA A 193 19.66 -1.32 -1.52
CA ALA A 193 18.65 -1.88 -2.41
C ALA A 193 18.44 -3.37 -2.16
N VAL A 194 19.52 -4.15 -2.04
CA VAL A 194 19.44 -5.59 -1.71
C VAL A 194 18.78 -5.82 -0.35
N VAL A 195 19.14 -5.05 0.69
CA VAL A 195 18.53 -5.13 2.02
C VAL A 195 17.06 -4.72 1.96
N PHE A 196 16.71 -3.68 1.22
CA PHE A 196 15.32 -3.26 1.00
C PHE A 196 14.53 -4.34 0.28
N PHE A 197 15.08 -4.95 -0.79
CA PHE A 197 14.48 -6.08 -1.46
C PHE A 197 14.28 -7.23 -0.48
N ILE A 198 15.29 -7.58 0.31
CA ILE A 198 15.15 -8.59 1.36
C ILE A 198 14.06 -8.19 2.35
N MET A 199 13.98 -6.94 2.81
CA MET A 199 12.94 -6.46 3.73
C MET A 199 11.55 -6.40 3.11
N LEU A 200 11.43 -6.17 1.80
CA LEU A 200 10.17 -6.14 1.08
C LEU A 200 9.68 -7.57 0.82
N TRP A 201 10.60 -8.47 0.47
CA TRP A 201 10.37 -9.91 0.30
C TRP A 201 10.09 -10.61 1.63
N THR A 202 10.88 -10.30 2.67
CA THR A 202 10.68 -10.75 4.05
C THR A 202 9.76 -9.81 4.82
N GLY A 203 9.06 -8.89 4.17
CA GLY A 203 8.22 -7.89 4.81
C GLY A 203 7.11 -8.51 5.66
N GLY A 204 6.78 -9.78 5.43
CA GLY A 204 5.96 -10.59 6.33
C GLY A 204 6.58 -10.88 7.71
N LEU A 205 7.90 -10.96 7.84
CA LEU A 205 8.60 -11.28 9.09
C LEU A 205 8.81 -10.06 10.00
N PHE A 206 9.14 -8.89 9.44
CA PHE A 206 9.34 -7.69 10.25
C PHE A 206 8.04 -6.94 10.53
N SER A 207 7.02 -7.07 9.68
CA SER A 207 5.66 -6.56 9.95
C SER A 207 4.93 -7.26 11.10
N VAL A 208 5.62 -8.04 11.93
CA VAL A 208 5.10 -8.69 13.14
C VAL A 208 5.37 -7.86 14.41
N PHE A 209 6.29 -6.88 14.37
CA PHE A 209 6.84 -6.27 15.60
C PHE A 209 6.45 -4.81 15.89
N SER A 210 5.47 -4.22 15.20
CA SER A 210 5.07 -2.83 15.45
C SER A 210 3.55 -2.68 15.59
N PRO A 211 3.02 -2.53 16.82
CA PRO A 211 1.58 -2.36 17.07
C PRO A 211 1.02 -1.00 16.59
N ILE A 212 1.82 -0.18 15.90
CA ILE A 212 1.46 1.18 15.51
C ILE A 212 0.91 1.19 14.08
N GLY A 213 -0.39 0.94 13.95
CA GLY A 213 -1.14 1.05 12.69
C GLY A 213 -1.22 2.46 12.09
N LEU A 214 -0.84 3.49 12.85
CA LEU A 214 -0.94 4.90 12.45
C LEU A 214 -0.10 5.26 11.23
N LEU A 215 0.85 4.41 10.83
CA LEU A 215 1.68 4.67 9.67
C LEU A 215 1.26 3.85 8.44
N THR A 216 0.24 2.98 8.49
CA THR A 216 -0.15 2.23 7.30
C THR A 216 -0.64 3.15 6.19
N LEU A 217 -0.18 2.93 4.96
CA LEU A 217 -0.55 3.74 3.78
C LEU A 217 -1.41 2.93 2.81
N LEU A 218 -2.36 3.60 2.16
CA LEU A 218 -2.88 3.15 0.86
C LEU A 218 -2.39 4.09 -0.23
N THR A 219 -1.84 3.51 -1.29
CA THR A 219 -1.40 4.25 -2.49
C THR A 219 -2.42 4.09 -3.61
N PHE A 220 -2.54 5.11 -4.45
CA PHE A 220 -3.46 5.16 -5.58
C PHE A 220 -2.70 5.64 -6.81
N GLY A 221 -2.49 4.73 -7.75
CA GLY A 221 -1.68 4.94 -8.92
C GLY A 221 -0.18 4.84 -8.67
N TYR A 222 0.56 4.64 -9.76
CA TYR A 222 2.02 4.63 -9.78
C TYR A 222 2.58 5.11 -11.12
N THR A 223 3.85 5.53 -11.12
CA THR A 223 4.66 5.67 -12.34
C THR A 223 5.84 4.72 -12.30
N THR A 224 6.37 4.32 -13.45
CA THR A 224 7.60 3.54 -13.52
C THR A 224 8.82 4.42 -13.84
N GLY A 225 9.97 4.08 -13.27
CA GLY A 225 11.16 4.95 -13.22
C GLY A 225 11.88 5.21 -14.55
N ASN A 226 11.46 4.61 -15.67
CA ASN A 226 12.18 4.76 -16.94
C ASN A 226 11.59 5.83 -17.87
N TYR A 227 10.32 6.21 -17.73
CA TYR A 227 9.70 7.20 -18.63
C TYR A 227 8.59 7.97 -17.92
N GLU A 228 8.58 9.31 -18.03
CA GLU A 228 7.48 10.18 -17.56
C GLU A 228 6.11 9.82 -18.18
N ASN A 229 6.12 9.01 -19.24
CA ASN A 229 4.93 8.57 -19.97
C ASN A 229 4.26 7.31 -19.38
N ASP A 230 4.95 6.56 -18.52
CA ASP A 230 4.43 5.31 -17.96
C ASP A 230 3.66 5.58 -16.66
N LYS A 231 2.53 6.27 -16.81
CA LYS A 231 1.59 6.60 -15.73
C LYS A 231 0.47 5.57 -15.66
N TYR A 232 0.29 4.98 -14.49
CA TYR A 232 -0.76 4.00 -14.22
C TYR A 232 -1.66 4.53 -13.08
N PRO A 233 -2.60 5.43 -13.36
CA PRO A 233 -3.53 5.94 -12.35
C PRO A 233 -4.43 4.82 -11.83
N SER A 234 -4.81 4.89 -10.55
CA SER A 234 -5.91 4.05 -10.06
C SER A 234 -7.23 4.52 -10.68
N SER A 235 -8.15 3.59 -10.95
CA SER A 235 -9.51 3.90 -11.40
C SER A 235 -10.53 3.35 -10.40
N GLY A 236 -11.69 4.00 -10.30
CA GLY A 236 -12.79 3.60 -9.44
C GLY A 236 -13.27 4.73 -8.54
N TRP A 237 -13.62 4.40 -7.30
CA TRP A 237 -14.18 5.39 -6.36
C TRP A 237 -13.65 5.23 -4.94
N VAL A 238 -13.55 6.36 -4.23
CA VAL A 238 -13.12 6.45 -2.83
C VAL A 238 -13.95 7.49 -2.10
N TYR A 239 -14.49 7.13 -0.94
CA TYR A 239 -15.31 7.98 -0.09
C TYR A 239 -14.57 8.16 1.23
N SER A 240 -14.55 9.39 1.73
CA SER A 240 -14.01 9.70 3.05
C SER A 240 -14.95 10.60 3.82
N ILE A 241 -15.23 10.27 5.08
CA ILE A 241 -16.13 11.03 5.96
C ILE A 241 -15.37 11.33 7.24
N GLY A 242 -14.96 12.57 7.44
CA GLY A 242 -14.09 13.00 8.52
C GLY A 242 -14.37 14.43 8.95
N LEU A 243 -13.36 15.09 9.54
CA LEU A 243 -13.53 16.41 10.15
C LEU A 243 -13.96 17.51 9.16
N THR A 244 -13.62 17.39 7.88
CA THR A 244 -14.00 18.38 6.85
C THR A 244 -15.28 17.97 6.11
N GLY A 245 -16.08 17.06 6.68
CA GLY A 245 -17.25 16.49 6.05
C GLY A 245 -16.95 15.32 5.11
N MET A 246 -17.90 15.01 4.23
CA MET A 246 -17.78 13.97 3.23
C MET A 246 -17.03 14.47 1.98
N LYS A 247 -16.03 13.71 1.54
CA LYS A 247 -15.39 13.87 0.23
C LYS A 247 -15.58 12.62 -0.61
N LYS A 248 -15.93 12.82 -1.89
CA LYS A 248 -16.16 11.78 -2.88
C LYS A 248 -15.12 11.94 -4.00
N TYR A 249 -14.42 10.86 -4.30
CA TYR A 249 -13.48 10.78 -5.41
C TYR A 249 -13.96 9.66 -6.31
N ASP A 250 -14.22 9.97 -7.58
CA ASP A 250 -14.73 9.02 -8.56
C ASP A 250 -14.19 9.38 -9.92
N GLY A 251 -13.67 8.39 -10.64
CA GLY A 251 -13.18 8.62 -11.99
C GLY A 251 -12.23 7.55 -12.51
N PRO A 252 -11.84 7.71 -13.78
CA PRO A 252 -10.87 6.85 -14.43
C PRO A 252 -9.44 7.09 -13.92
N GLU A 253 -9.18 8.26 -13.33
CA GLU A 253 -7.87 8.63 -12.82
C GLU A 253 -7.95 9.12 -11.38
N LEU A 254 -7.27 8.40 -10.49
CA LEU A 254 -7.14 8.70 -9.07
C LEU A 254 -5.67 8.58 -8.66
N TRP A 255 -5.15 9.67 -8.10
CA TRP A 255 -3.79 9.80 -7.62
C TRP A 255 -3.75 10.16 -6.15
N GLY A 256 -2.85 9.54 -5.40
CA GLY A 256 -2.61 9.89 -4.00
C GLY A 256 -1.81 11.17 -3.80
N THR A 257 -2.33 12.08 -2.99
CA THR A 257 -1.69 13.37 -2.67
C THR A 257 -1.66 13.63 -1.15
N ALA A 258 -1.73 12.56 -0.36
CA ALA A 258 -1.78 12.66 1.10
C ALA A 258 -0.41 12.99 1.71
N ARG A 259 0.69 12.67 1.03
CA ARG A 259 2.06 13.13 1.33
C ARG A 259 2.50 14.18 0.31
N THR A 260 3.38 15.09 0.74
CA THR A 260 4.01 16.10 -0.12
C THR A 260 4.94 15.48 -1.16
N TYR A 261 5.55 14.34 -0.82
CA TYR A 261 6.44 13.60 -1.70
C TYR A 261 5.84 12.23 -1.99
N PRO A 262 5.92 11.74 -3.23
CA PRO A 262 5.48 10.40 -3.54
C PRO A 262 6.40 9.38 -2.86
N TYR A 263 5.88 8.18 -2.67
CA TYR A 263 6.59 7.07 -2.07
C TYR A 263 7.39 6.34 -3.14
N ILE A 264 8.71 6.30 -3.02
CA ILE A 264 9.55 5.69 -4.05
C ILE A 264 9.69 4.21 -3.72
N ALA A 265 8.85 3.37 -4.31
CA ALA A 265 9.08 1.92 -4.29
C ALA A 265 10.28 1.59 -5.18
N PHE A 266 11.48 1.82 -4.63
CA PHE A 266 12.76 1.65 -5.28
C PHE A 266 12.92 0.23 -5.87
N PRO A 267 13.56 0.06 -7.04
CA PRO A 267 14.15 1.08 -7.93
C PRO A 267 13.21 1.60 -9.04
N PHE A 268 12.01 1.06 -9.19
CA PHE A 268 11.30 1.15 -10.47
C PHE A 268 9.90 1.74 -10.41
N ALA A 269 9.35 2.06 -9.24
CA ALA A 269 8.02 2.65 -9.16
C ALA A 269 7.93 3.81 -8.17
N ILE A 270 7.27 4.87 -8.59
CA ILE A 270 6.84 5.96 -7.72
C ILE A 270 5.37 5.72 -7.43
N LEU A 271 5.03 5.53 -6.16
CA LEU A 271 3.67 5.31 -5.69
C LEU A 271 3.13 6.59 -5.08
N TYR A 272 1.83 6.81 -5.22
CA TYR A 272 1.19 8.04 -4.79
C TYR A 272 0.33 7.76 -3.55
N PRO A 273 0.77 8.11 -2.32
CA PRO A 273 0.02 7.81 -1.10
C PRO A 273 -1.23 8.67 -1.01
N GLY A 274 -2.41 8.05 -0.96
CA GLY A 274 -3.71 8.76 -0.89
C GLY A 274 -4.41 8.65 0.46
N VAL A 275 -4.06 7.63 1.26
CA VAL A 275 -4.58 7.44 2.61
C VAL A 275 -3.42 7.20 3.56
N LEU A 276 -3.36 7.97 4.65
CA LEU A 276 -2.38 7.80 5.73
C LEU A 276 -3.06 7.24 6.98
N GLY A 277 -2.34 6.37 7.69
CA GLY A 277 -2.81 5.72 8.90
C GLY A 277 -4.04 4.86 8.69
N PHE A 278 -4.11 4.13 7.57
CA PHE A 278 -5.24 3.28 7.25
C PHE A 278 -5.31 2.08 8.19
N CYS A 279 -6.48 1.87 8.79
CA CYS A 279 -6.74 0.79 9.72
C CYS A 279 -8.11 0.17 9.38
N GLY A 280 -8.12 -1.07 8.88
CA GLY A 280 -9.35 -1.67 8.36
C GLY A 280 -9.09 -2.93 7.53
N LEU A 281 -10.01 -3.22 6.62
CA LEU A 281 -9.95 -4.37 5.73
C LEU A 281 -9.65 -3.94 4.30
N LYS A 282 -8.85 -4.75 3.62
CA LYS A 282 -8.65 -4.68 2.17
C LYS A 282 -8.99 -6.05 1.57
N ILE A 283 -9.93 -6.04 0.64
CA ILE A 283 -10.44 -7.22 -0.06
C ILE A 283 -9.98 -7.15 -1.50
N ARG A 284 -9.25 -8.16 -1.95
CA ARG A 284 -8.75 -8.27 -3.32
C ARG A 284 -9.43 -9.44 -4.02
N SER A 285 -9.94 -9.15 -5.21
CA SER A 285 -10.45 -10.15 -6.14
C SER A 285 -9.46 -10.39 -7.28
N SER A 286 -9.60 -11.52 -7.96
CA SER A 286 -8.90 -11.81 -9.22
C SER A 286 -9.24 -10.82 -10.34
N SER A 287 -10.34 -10.07 -10.22
CA SER A 287 -10.76 -9.03 -11.18
C SER A 287 -9.83 -7.81 -11.26
N GLY A 288 -8.81 -7.72 -10.39
CA GLY A 288 -7.86 -6.61 -10.35
C GLY A 288 -8.32 -5.41 -9.53
N TYR A 289 -9.59 -5.39 -9.10
CA TYR A 289 -10.09 -4.40 -8.15
C TYR A 289 -9.81 -4.83 -6.71
N SER A 290 -9.48 -3.84 -5.88
CA SER A 290 -9.41 -3.93 -4.43
C SER A 290 -10.52 -3.08 -3.83
N PHE A 291 -11.39 -3.70 -3.05
CA PHE A 291 -12.29 -3.00 -2.14
C PHE A 291 -11.55 -2.79 -0.81
N PHE A 292 -11.75 -1.65 -0.16
CA PHE A 292 -11.24 -1.39 1.17
C PHE A 292 -12.25 -0.63 1.99
N ILE A 293 -12.24 -0.88 3.30
CA ILE A 293 -13.14 -0.26 4.27
C ILE A 293 -12.43 -0.14 5.63
N GLY A 294 -12.48 1.02 6.25
CA GLY A 294 -11.74 1.25 7.49
C GLY A 294 -11.81 2.67 8.02
N SER A 295 -10.88 2.96 8.92
CA SER A 295 -10.56 4.30 9.39
C SER A 295 -9.22 4.76 8.80
N ALA A 296 -9.04 6.07 8.72
CA ALA A 296 -7.79 6.68 8.28
C ALA A 296 -7.48 7.95 9.06
N LEU A 297 -6.19 8.23 9.25
CA LEU A 297 -5.73 9.50 9.81
C LEU A 297 -5.94 10.66 8.85
N LYS A 298 -5.59 10.48 7.57
CA LYS A 298 -5.69 11.50 6.52
C LYS A 298 -6.07 10.85 5.20
N VAL A 299 -6.99 11.47 4.47
CA VAL A 299 -7.31 11.10 3.07
C VAL A 299 -7.13 12.33 2.19
N ASN A 300 -6.36 12.18 1.12
CA ASN A 300 -6.23 13.19 0.08
C ASN A 300 -5.92 12.52 -1.26
N LEU A 301 -6.79 12.77 -2.24
CA LEU A 301 -6.70 12.24 -3.59
C LEU A 301 -6.91 13.37 -4.59
N SER A 302 -6.32 13.23 -5.77
CA SER A 302 -6.55 14.11 -6.92
C SER A 302 -7.00 13.28 -8.12
N THR A 303 -7.84 13.87 -8.96
CA THR A 303 -8.19 13.30 -10.27
C THR A 303 -7.26 13.75 -11.39
N ASN A 304 -6.34 14.67 -11.11
CA ASN A 304 -5.33 15.17 -12.04
C ASN A 304 -3.95 15.13 -11.35
N LEU A 305 -2.93 14.62 -12.04
CA LEU A 305 -1.54 14.66 -11.59
C LEU A 305 -0.82 15.90 -12.13
#